data_AF-A0A966R736-F1
#
_entry.id   AF-A0A966R736-F1
#
_cell.length_a   1.000
_cell.length_b   1.000
_cell.length_c   1.000
_cell.angle_alpha   90.00
_cell.angle_beta   90.00
_cell.angle_gamma   90.00
#
_symmetry.space_group_name_H-M   'P 1'
#
loop_
_entity.id
_entity.type
_entity.pdbx_description
1 polymer ?
#
loop_
_entity_poly.entity_id
_entity_poly.type
_entity_poly.pdbx_seq_one_letter_code
_entity_poly.pdbx_strand_id
1 'polypeptide(L)'
;MIRKYLVIGNRISLASTRRDSIQATGPLIELLMPIDVYWQLEEEFKKYDMMASEGDDTMVLAELNKKILSRVIPYAVNEKERIWLHKNVDNKG
;
A
#
# COMPACT_ATOMS: atom_id res chain seq x y z
N MET A 1 2.45 -0.82 -18.41
CA MET A 1 2.87 -0.69 -16.98
C MET A 1 2.69 0.74 -16.56
N ILE A 2 2.19 0.99 -15.35
CA ILE A 2 2.07 2.32 -14.77
C ILE A 2 2.99 2.42 -13.56
N ARG A 3 3.51 3.62 -13.31
CA ARG A 3 4.32 3.93 -12.14
C ARG A 3 3.45 4.58 -11.08
N LYS A 4 3.49 4.06 -9.87
CA LYS A 4 2.80 4.60 -8.70
C LYS A 4 3.72 4.53 -7.49
N TYR A 5 3.40 5.31 -6.48
CA TYR A 5 4.12 5.32 -5.22
C TYR A 5 3.16 4.90 -4.11
N LEU A 6 3.43 3.77 -3.49
CA LEU A 6 2.71 3.33 -2.31
C LEU A 6 3.21 4.13 -1.11
N VAL A 7 2.28 4.87 -0.51
CA VAL A 7 2.50 5.66 0.69
C VAL A 7 2.00 4.83 1.86
N ILE A 8 2.85 4.60 2.85
CA ILE A 8 2.49 3.88 4.07
C ILE A 8 2.70 4.83 5.25
N GLY A 9 1.62 5.43 5.74
CA GLY A 9 1.62 6.23 6.97
C GLY A 9 0.47 5.80 7.89
N ASN A 10 -0.25 6.76 8.48
CA ASN A 10 -1.50 6.46 9.21
C ASN A 10 -2.56 5.78 8.33
N ARG A 11 -2.47 5.97 7.01
CA ARG A 11 -3.27 5.30 5.99
C ARG A 11 -2.37 4.86 4.85
N ILE A 12 -2.73 3.76 4.21
CA ILE A 12 -2.05 3.30 2.99
C ILE A 12 -2.76 3.92 1.78
N SER A 13 -2.00 4.45 0.82
CA SER A 13 -2.57 5.03 -0.41
C SER A 13 -1.60 4.96 -1.60
N LEU A 14 -2.08 5.27 -2.80
CA LEU A 14 -1.26 5.40 -4.01
C LEU A 14 -1.14 6.86 -4.44
N ALA A 15 0.09 7.32 -4.61
CA ALA A 15 0.40 8.61 -5.20
C ALA A 15 0.90 8.47 -6.65
N SER A 16 0.51 9.41 -7.51
CA SER A 16 0.98 9.47 -8.91
C SER A 16 2.37 10.12 -9.05
N THR A 17 2.82 10.85 -8.03
CA THR A 17 4.10 11.56 -8.04
C THR A 17 4.87 11.26 -6.77
N ARG A 18 6.20 11.09 -6.90
CA ARG A 18 7.10 11.09 -5.75
C ARG A 18 7.11 12.50 -5.17
N ARG A 19 6.53 12.70 -3.99
CA ARG A 19 6.68 13.95 -3.24
C ARG A 19 7.52 13.66 -2.01
N ASP A 20 8.66 14.32 -1.88
CA ASP A 20 9.56 14.10 -0.74
C ASP A 20 8.89 14.47 0.60
N SER A 21 7.91 15.37 0.58
CA SER A 21 7.08 15.71 1.74
C SER A 21 6.24 14.53 2.26
N ILE A 22 5.95 13.53 1.42
CA ILE A 22 5.19 12.32 1.81
C ILE A 22 6.09 11.34 2.58
N GLN A 23 7.41 11.40 2.36
CA GLN A 23 8.38 10.54 3.03
C GLN A 23 8.44 10.82 4.55
N ALA A 24 8.00 12.00 4.99
CA ALA A 24 7.89 12.36 6.41
C ALA A 24 6.81 11.55 7.16
N THR A 25 5.85 10.94 6.44
CA THR A 25 4.74 10.17 7.03
C THR A 25 4.98 8.66 7.07
N GLY A 26 6.07 8.17 6.48
CA GLY A 26 6.46 6.76 6.51
C GLY A 26 7.09 6.30 5.17
N PRO A 27 7.29 4.98 5.00
CA PRO A 27 7.96 4.46 3.81
C PRO A 27 7.16 4.75 2.54
N LEU A 28 7.89 5.20 1.52
CA LEU A 28 7.39 5.43 0.17
C LEU A 28 8.00 4.38 -0.75
N ILE A 29 7.17 3.56 -1.39
CA ILE A 29 7.62 2.43 -2.20
C ILE A 29 7.25 2.66 -3.65
N GLU A 30 8.24 2.55 -4.54
CA GLU A 30 7.99 2.70 -5.97
C GLU A 30 7.46 1.39 -6.56
N LEU A 31 6.31 1.48 -7.22
CA LEU A 31 5.64 0.36 -7.86
C LEU A 31 5.59 0.55 -9.37
N LEU A 32 5.89 -0.52 -10.11
CA LEU A 32 5.70 -0.62 -11.55
C LEU A 32 4.76 -1.78 -11.84
N MET A 33 3.48 -1.49 -12.06
CA MET A 33 2.42 -2.51 -12.14
C MET A 33 1.62 -2.44 -13.46
N PRO A 34 0.99 -3.55 -13.88
CA PRO A 34 -0.03 -3.52 -14.93
C PRO A 34 -1.20 -2.59 -14.56
N ILE A 35 -1.89 -2.04 -15.56
CA ILE A 35 -2.96 -1.05 -15.33
C ILE A 35 -4.22 -1.69 -14.72
N ASP A 36 -4.49 -2.94 -15.05
CA ASP A 36 -5.55 -3.77 -14.48
C ASP A 36 -5.32 -4.02 -12.99
N VAL A 37 -4.08 -4.32 -12.59
CA VAL A 37 -3.69 -4.47 -11.18
C VAL A 37 -3.89 -3.17 -10.41
N TYR A 38 -3.58 -2.04 -11.03
CA TYR A 38 -3.82 -0.72 -10.43
C TYR A 38 -5.30 -0.48 -10.14
N TRP A 39 -6.18 -0.71 -11.11
CA TRP A 39 -7.61 -0.52 -10.91
C TRP A 39 -8.18 -1.44 -9.83
N GLN A 40 -7.69 -2.68 -9.77
CA GLN A 40 -8.05 -3.61 -8.70
C GLN A 40 -7.58 -3.10 -7.32
N LEU A 41 -6.39 -2.51 -7.24
CA LEU A 41 -5.89 -1.92 -5.98
C LEU A 41 -6.69 -0.68 -5.58
N GLU A 42 -7.06 0.19 -6.51
CA GLU A 42 -7.90 1.36 -6.24
C GLU A 42 -9.26 0.98 -5.62
N GLU A 43 -9.86 -0.12 -6.08
CA GLU A 43 -11.09 -0.65 -5.47
C GLU A 43 -10.87 -1.13 -4.03
N GLU A 44 -9.73 -1.77 -3.74
CA GLU A 44 -9.38 -2.18 -2.38
C GLU A 44 -9.08 -0.97 -1.47
N PHE A 45 -8.43 0.07 -2.00
CA PHE A 45 -8.20 1.33 -1.26
C PHE A 45 -9.51 2.05 -0.94
N LYS A 46 -10.49 2.08 -1.86
CA LYS A 46 -11.81 2.65 -1.57
C LYS A 46 -12.53 1.91 -0.43
N LYS A 47 -12.45 0.57 -0.41
CA LYS A 47 -12.98 -0.23 0.71
C LYS A 47 -12.27 0.10 2.02
N TYR A 48 -10.94 0.19 1.97
CA TYR A 48 -10.12 0.57 3.12
C TYR A 48 -10.51 1.94 3.69
N ASP A 49 -10.62 2.95 2.83
CA ASP A 49 -10.97 4.31 3.24
C ASP A 49 -12.40 4.40 3.81
N MET A 50 -13.34 3.65 3.22
CA MET A 50 -14.72 3.56 3.71
C MET A 50 -14.74 2.98 5.13
N MET A 51 -14.14 1.80 5.32
CA MET A 51 -14.05 1.15 6.64
C MET A 51 -13.33 2.02 7.66
N ALA A 52 -12.19 2.61 7.28
CA ALA A 52 -11.44 3.50 8.15
C ALA A 52 -12.21 4.76 8.55
N SER A 53 -13.16 5.22 7.73
CA SER A 53 -14.02 6.37 8.03
C SER A 53 -15.22 6.02 8.92
N GLU A 54 -15.72 4.79 8.84
CA GLU A 54 -16.84 4.28 9.63
C GLU A 54 -16.42 3.88 11.05
N GLY A 55 -15.11 3.89 11.35
CA GLY A 55 -14.56 3.52 12.65
C GLY A 55 -14.51 2.01 12.87
N ASP A 56 -14.43 1.24 11.77
CA ASP A 56 -14.41 -0.22 11.80
C ASP A 56 -13.26 -0.80 12.64
N ASP A 57 -13.47 -2.04 13.08
CA ASP A 57 -12.56 -2.77 13.94
C ASP A 57 -11.12 -2.79 13.36
N THR A 58 -10.16 -2.34 14.17
CA THR A 58 -8.73 -2.28 13.89
C THR A 58 -8.18 -3.56 13.26
N MET A 59 -8.78 -4.71 13.59
CA MET A 59 -8.40 -6.03 13.05
C MET A 59 -8.74 -6.17 11.56
N VAL A 60 -9.91 -5.73 11.10
CA VAL A 60 -10.34 -5.81 9.70
C VAL A 60 -9.46 -4.93 8.82
N LEU A 61 -9.15 -3.72 9.30
CA LEU A 61 -8.23 -2.80 8.62
C LEU A 61 -6.81 -3.38 8.52
N ALA A 62 -6.36 -4.12 9.55
CA ALA A 62 -5.07 -4.79 9.53
C ALA A 62 -5.02 -5.93 8.49
N GLU A 63 -6.08 -6.73 8.36
CA GLU A 63 -6.17 -7.77 7.34
C GLU A 63 -6.19 -7.20 5.92
N LEU A 64 -6.96 -6.12 5.71
CA LEU A 64 -7.02 -5.46 4.41
C LEU A 64 -5.67 -4.85 4.04
N ASN A 65 -4.96 -4.25 5.00
CA ASN A 65 -3.59 -3.79 4.81
C ASN A 65 -2.65 -4.92 4.39
N LYS A 66 -2.69 -6.08 5.07
CA LYS A 66 -1.88 -7.25 4.69
C LYS A 66 -2.18 -7.71 3.26
N LYS A 67 -3.46 -7.74 2.87
CA LYS A 67 -3.88 -8.09 1.51
C LYS A 67 -3.33 -7.11 0.46
N ILE A 68 -3.43 -5.80 0.71
CA ILE A 68 -2.88 -4.76 -0.17
C ILE A 68 -1.37 -4.92 -0.31
N LEU A 69 -0.64 -5.00 0.82
CA LEU A 69 0.82 -5.12 0.84
C LEU A 69 1.29 -6.41 0.13
N SER A 70 0.60 -7.52 0.33
CA SER A 70 0.94 -8.79 -0.34
C SER A 70 0.81 -8.69 -1.86
N ARG A 71 -0.22 -7.97 -2.34
CA ARG A 71 -0.49 -7.81 -3.77
C ARG A 71 0.52 -6.90 -4.46
N VAL A 72 1.09 -5.92 -3.77
CA VAL A 72 2.02 -4.94 -4.36
C VAL A 72 3.47 -5.42 -4.40
N ILE A 73 3.85 -6.40 -3.56
CA ILE A 73 5.22 -6.95 -3.48
C ILE A 73 5.86 -7.24 -4.84
N PRO A 74 5.21 -7.96 -5.77
CA PRO A 74 5.84 -8.32 -7.06
C PRO A 74 6.14 -7.12 -7.94
N TYR A 75 5.49 -5.98 -7.68
CA TYR A 75 5.59 -4.75 -8.46
C TYR A 75 6.56 -3.73 -7.84
N ALA A 76 7.12 -4.01 -6.66
CA ALA A 76 8.13 -3.15 -6.03
C ALA A 76 9.41 -3.11 -6.87
N VAL A 77 9.79 -1.90 -7.29
CA VAL A 77 10.93 -1.67 -8.19
C VAL A 77 12.26 -1.87 -7.48
N ASN A 78 12.35 -1.45 -6.21
CA ASN A 78 13.56 -1.56 -5.40
C ASN A 78 13.55 -2.83 -4.53
N GLU A 79 14.65 -3.59 -4.54
CA GLU A 79 14.79 -4.80 -3.73
C GLU A 79 14.68 -4.53 -2.22
N LYS A 80 15.25 -3.42 -1.74
CA LYS A 80 15.19 -3.06 -0.31
C LYS A 80 13.74 -2.80 0.13
N GLU A 81 12.96 -2.14 -0.73
CA GLU A 81 11.54 -1.88 -0.49
C GLU A 81 10.73 -3.18 -0.53
N ARG A 82 11.05 -4.08 -1.46
CA ARG A 82 10.42 -5.41 -1.54
C ARG A 82 10.66 -6.24 -0.27
N ILE A 83 11.91 -6.30 0.21
CA ILE A 83 12.25 -6.97 1.48
C ILE A 83 11.50 -6.35 2.65
N TRP A 84 11.37 -5.01 2.67
CA TRP A 84 10.61 -4.32 3.70
C TRP A 84 9.12 -4.72 3.67
N LEU A 85 8.50 -4.80 2.48
CA LEU A 85 7.11 -5.25 2.33
C LEU A 85 6.89 -6.64 2.89
N HIS A 86 7.75 -7.60 2.53
CA HIS A 86 7.66 -8.98 3.04
C HIS A 86 7.65 -9.02 4.58
N LYS A 87 8.59 -8.32 5.21
CA LYS A 87 8.67 -8.25 6.68
C LYS A 87 7.42 -7.66 7.33
N ASN A 88 6.76 -6.71 6.67
CA ASN A 88 5.59 -6.02 7.23
C ASN A 88 4.27 -6.73 6.92
N VAL A 89 4.23 -7.63 5.94
CA VAL A 89 3.12 -8.57 5.73
C VAL A 89 3.15 -9.69 6.78
N ASP A 90 4.35 -10.21 7.07
CA ASP A 90 4.55 -11.38 7.93
C ASP A 90 4.54 -11.07 9.43
N ASN A 91 4.63 -9.79 9.82
CA ASN A 91 4.46 -9.40 11.22
C ASN A 91 3.02 -9.70 11.66
N LYS A 92 2.89 -10.86 12.31
CA LYS A 92 1.80 -11.22 13.20
C LYS A 92 1.82 -10.23 14.37
N GLY A 93 1.08 -9.13 14.22
CA GLY A 93 0.42 -8.53 15.38
C GLY A 93 -0.47 -9.58 16.04
#